data_AF-A0A7X8EP61-F1
#
_entry.id   AF-A0A7X8EP61-F1
#
_cell.length_a   1.000
_cell.length_b   1.000
_cell.length_c   1.000
_cell.angle_alpha   90.00
_cell.angle_beta   90.00
_cell.angle_gamma   90.00
#
_symmetry.space_group_name_H-M   'P 1'
#
loop_
_entity.id
_entity.type
_entity.pdbx_description
1 polymer ?
#
loop_
_entity_poly.entity_id
_entity_poly.type
_entity_poly.pdbx_seq_one_letter_code
_entity_poly.pdbx_strand_id
1 'polypeptide(L)'
;MRFMNNGYPYYGNASMYNPNNMYYGNSPYPTWPKQPMESQFLYPFYNGAEYDYNKDFSRIHLRDYGPEPFVVDIEDATEENDTFRTALWTGNHLQVTLMSIDVGEDIGLEVHSDLDQFIRIEDGEGLVMMGPSRDNLNFQARVKDDYAFIIPAGTWHNLINTGHKPIKLYSIYAPPEHPFGTVHRTKAEAAEEHHY
;
A
#
# COMPACT_ATOMS: atom_id res chain seq x y z
N MET A 1 40.19 23.36 -34.08
CA MET A 1 40.02 24.54 -34.95
C MET A 1 38.59 24.50 -35.50
N ARG A 2 37.81 25.58 -35.24
CA ARG A 2 36.50 25.98 -35.83
C ARG A 2 35.32 25.00 -35.59
N PHE A 3 34.29 25.27 -34.77
CA PHE A 3 33.34 26.41 -34.59
C PHE A 3 32.53 26.80 -35.83
N MET A 4 31.21 26.61 -35.73
CA MET A 4 30.05 27.37 -36.25
C MET A 4 28.81 26.59 -35.79
N ASN A 5 28.00 26.96 -34.79
CA ASN A 5 27.22 28.17 -34.52
C ASN A 5 26.18 28.51 -35.60
N ASN A 6 24.90 28.41 -35.22
CA ASN A 6 23.72 29.18 -35.65
C ASN A 6 22.49 28.45 -35.07
N GLY A 7 21.57 29.03 -34.29
CA GLY A 7 21.34 30.36 -33.79
C GLY A 7 19.94 30.33 -33.13
N TYR A 8 19.77 30.96 -31.98
CA TYR A 8 18.45 31.16 -31.35
C TYR A 8 17.76 32.39 -31.98
N PRO A 9 16.42 32.47 -31.91
CA PRO A 9 15.87 33.50 -31.02
C PRO A 9 14.67 33.03 -30.17
N TYR A 10 14.57 33.64 -29.00
CA TYR A 10 13.48 33.62 -28.03
C TYR A 10 12.16 34.18 -28.57
N TYR A 11 11.03 33.59 -28.14
CA TYR A 11 9.73 34.16 -27.67
C TYR A 11 8.86 32.92 -27.37
N GLY A 12 8.27 32.63 -26.21
CA GLY A 12 7.62 33.47 -25.22
C GLY A 12 6.15 33.01 -25.12
N ASN A 13 5.82 32.07 -24.21
CA ASN A 13 4.65 32.10 -23.32
C ASN A 13 4.38 30.71 -22.71
N ALA A 14 4.36 30.67 -21.38
CA ALA A 14 3.71 29.62 -20.64
C ALA A 14 2.20 29.67 -20.90
N SER A 15 1.57 28.52 -21.09
CA SER A 15 0.12 28.38 -20.91
C SER A 15 -0.16 27.00 -20.34
N MET A 16 -0.77 27.04 -19.17
CA MET A 16 -1.18 25.95 -18.31
C MET A 16 -2.02 24.94 -19.10
N TYR A 17 -1.68 23.65 -18.98
CA TYR A 17 -2.50 22.60 -19.55
C TYR A 17 -3.75 22.43 -18.69
N ASN A 18 -4.90 22.80 -19.28
CA ASN A 18 -6.24 22.68 -18.73
C ASN A 18 -6.81 21.30 -19.16
N PRO A 19 -7.19 20.40 -18.23
CA PRO A 19 -7.60 19.04 -18.57
C PRO A 19 -9.03 18.91 -19.12
N ASN A 20 -9.77 20.00 -19.28
CA ASN A 20 -11.14 19.94 -19.79
C ASN A 20 -11.20 20.18 -21.31
N ASN A 21 -10.72 19.24 -22.13
CA ASN A 21 -11.21 19.15 -23.50
C ASN A 21 -11.09 17.75 -24.15
N MET A 22 -12.27 17.20 -24.39
CA MET A 22 -12.65 16.31 -25.50
C MET A 22 -12.27 14.83 -25.45
N TYR A 23 -13.20 14.08 -24.87
CA TYR A 23 -13.88 12.97 -25.55
C TYR A 23 -13.94 13.15 -27.07
N TYR A 24 -13.43 12.19 -27.83
CA TYR A 24 -14.12 11.49 -28.93
C TYR A 24 -13.15 10.47 -29.55
N GLY A 25 -13.41 9.17 -29.34
CA GLY A 25 -12.66 8.09 -29.96
C GLY A 25 -13.38 6.75 -29.80
N ASN A 26 -14.02 6.30 -30.87
CA ASN A 26 -14.84 5.09 -30.97
C ASN A 26 -14.09 3.80 -30.55
N SER A 27 -14.76 2.93 -29.80
CA SER A 27 -14.50 1.48 -29.81
C SER A 27 -15.79 0.69 -29.53
N PRO A 28 -16.02 -0.49 -30.16
CA PRO A 28 -17.35 -1.03 -30.41
C PRO A 28 -17.66 -2.31 -29.63
N TYR A 29 -18.62 -2.29 -28.69
CA TYR A 29 -19.22 -3.52 -28.14
C TYR A 29 -20.71 -3.33 -27.80
N PRO A 30 -21.52 -4.41 -27.82
CA PRO A 30 -22.97 -4.36 -28.11
C PRO A 30 -23.87 -4.02 -26.92
N THR A 31 -24.98 -3.37 -27.24
CA THR A 31 -26.00 -2.83 -26.32
C THR A 31 -26.93 -3.89 -25.74
N TRP A 32 -27.14 -3.84 -24.41
CA TRP A 32 -28.27 -4.49 -23.70
C TRP A 32 -29.17 -3.42 -23.04
N PRO A 33 -30.48 -3.71 -22.85
CA PRO A 33 -31.52 -2.68 -22.89
C PRO A 33 -31.61 -1.84 -21.63
N LYS A 34 -31.81 -0.53 -21.83
CA LYS A 34 -32.07 0.45 -20.78
C LYS A 34 -33.50 0.29 -20.25
N GLN A 35 -33.64 0.14 -18.93
CA GLN A 35 -34.84 0.58 -18.22
C GLN A 35 -34.45 1.53 -17.08
N PRO A 36 -35.32 2.49 -16.73
CA PRO A 36 -34.89 3.77 -16.19
C PRO A 36 -34.95 3.78 -14.65
N MET A 37 -33.88 4.24 -14.02
CA MET A 37 -33.98 4.88 -12.70
C MET A 37 -33.64 6.34 -12.86
N GLU A 38 -34.68 7.17 -12.86
CA GLU A 38 -34.55 8.56 -12.50
C GLU A 38 -34.20 8.65 -11.01
N SER A 39 -32.96 9.00 -10.70
CA SER A 39 -32.66 9.68 -9.44
C SER A 39 -31.65 10.79 -9.73
N GLN A 40 -32.24 11.89 -10.20
CA GLN A 40 -31.81 13.27 -10.03
C GLN A 40 -30.74 13.45 -8.94
N PHE A 41 -29.49 13.77 -9.30
CA PHE A 41 -28.73 14.83 -8.63
C PHE A 41 -27.68 15.40 -9.60
N LEU A 42 -28.01 16.61 -10.05
CA LEU A 42 -27.17 17.57 -10.75
C LEU A 42 -25.85 17.77 -10.01
N TYR A 43 -24.75 17.82 -10.76
CA TYR A 43 -23.53 18.52 -10.33
C TYR A 43 -23.84 20.03 -10.19
N PRO A 44 -23.71 20.65 -9.01
CA PRO A 44 -23.71 22.10 -8.90
C PRO A 44 -22.28 22.60 -9.09
N PHE A 45 -22.10 23.44 -10.10
CA PHE A 45 -20.97 24.35 -10.23
C PHE A 45 -20.79 25.19 -8.96
N TYR A 46 -19.53 25.33 -8.53
CA TYR A 46 -18.94 26.38 -7.69
C TYR A 46 -19.85 27.10 -6.67
N ASN A 47 -19.65 26.75 -5.40
CA ASN A 47 -19.70 27.74 -4.31
C ASN A 47 -18.39 27.64 -3.54
N GLY A 48 -17.71 28.78 -3.39
CA GLY A 48 -16.44 28.93 -2.68
C GLY A 48 -16.59 28.75 -1.16
N ALA A 49 -16.91 27.53 -0.73
CA ALA A 49 -16.46 27.07 0.57
C ALA A 49 -14.97 26.77 0.40
N GLU A 50 -14.14 27.59 1.02
CA GLU A 50 -12.77 27.25 1.36
C GLU A 50 -12.80 25.81 1.88
N TYR A 51 -12.35 24.85 1.06
CA TYR A 51 -12.11 23.51 1.55
C TYR A 51 -10.98 23.71 2.54
N ASP A 52 -11.34 23.72 3.81
CA ASP A 52 -10.42 23.80 4.91
C ASP A 52 -9.58 22.52 4.87
N TYR A 53 -8.52 22.57 4.06
CA TYR A 53 -7.50 21.54 3.91
C TYR A 53 -6.68 21.40 5.21
N ASN A 54 -6.95 22.26 6.22
CA ASN A 54 -6.36 22.23 7.55
C ASN A 54 -7.31 21.62 8.60
N LYS A 55 -8.30 20.82 8.18
CA LYS A 55 -9.13 20.10 9.13
C LYS A 55 -8.38 18.85 9.64
N ASP A 56 -7.55 19.10 10.64
CA ASP A 56 -6.99 18.11 11.55
C ASP A 56 -6.07 17.07 10.88
N PHE A 57 -4.75 17.32 10.95
CA PHE A 57 -3.72 16.26 11.00
C PHE A 57 -3.85 15.43 12.30
N SER A 58 -5.08 15.20 12.76
CA SER A 58 -5.37 14.27 13.83
C SER A 58 -4.95 12.90 13.33
N ARG A 59 -3.96 12.32 14.00
CA ARG A 59 -3.52 10.93 13.89
C ARG A 59 -4.65 10.01 13.44
N ILE A 60 -4.40 9.18 12.43
CA ILE A 60 -5.40 8.25 11.94
C ILE A 60 -5.84 7.32 13.08
N HIS A 61 -7.14 7.01 13.13
CA HIS A 61 -7.63 5.98 14.04
C HIS A 61 -7.41 4.61 13.39
N LEU A 62 -6.39 3.87 13.83
CA LEU A 62 -6.06 2.57 13.25
C LEU A 62 -7.20 1.56 13.42
N ARG A 63 -7.84 1.22 12.30
CA ARG A 63 -8.90 0.22 12.13
C ARG A 63 -8.95 -0.19 10.66
N ASP A 64 -9.73 -1.22 10.36
CA ASP A 64 -9.97 -1.64 8.97
C ASP A 64 -11.03 -0.75 8.30
N TYR A 65 -10.63 -0.07 7.23
CA TYR A 65 -11.47 0.84 6.42
C TYR A 65 -12.05 0.18 5.16
N GLY A 66 -11.73 -1.08 4.89
CA GLY A 66 -12.21 -1.78 3.70
C GLY A 66 -13.72 -2.06 3.69
N PRO A 67 -14.34 -2.28 2.52
CA PRO A 67 -13.78 -2.16 1.18
C PRO A 67 -13.99 -0.75 0.56
N GLU A 68 -14.17 0.28 1.38
CA GLU A 68 -14.55 1.63 0.93
C GLU A 68 -13.39 2.38 0.26
N PRO A 69 -13.67 3.39 -0.61
CA PRO A 69 -12.65 4.31 -1.08
C PRO A 69 -11.89 4.97 0.08
N PHE A 70 -10.57 4.88 0.06
CA PHE A 70 -9.74 5.24 1.20
C PHE A 70 -8.46 5.95 0.75
N VAL A 71 -8.09 7.02 1.46
CA VAL A 71 -6.85 7.78 1.30
C VAL A 71 -6.28 7.98 2.69
N VAL A 72 -4.98 7.74 2.84
CA VAL A 72 -4.26 7.80 4.12
C VAL A 72 -2.82 8.21 3.87
N ASP A 73 -2.23 8.89 4.86
CA ASP A 73 -0.78 8.96 4.98
C ASP A 73 -0.28 7.62 5.54
N ILE A 74 0.20 6.75 4.64
CA ILE A 74 0.57 5.38 5.01
C ILE A 74 1.84 5.34 5.86
N GLU A 75 2.73 6.33 5.71
CA GLU A 75 3.96 6.46 6.50
C GLU A 75 3.57 6.69 7.96
N ASP A 76 2.83 7.77 8.23
CA ASP A 76 2.32 8.11 9.57
C ASP A 76 1.52 6.95 10.18
N ALA A 77 0.61 6.34 9.42
CA ALA A 77 -0.21 5.23 9.90
C ALA A 77 0.66 4.02 10.32
N THR A 78 1.70 3.72 9.54
CA THR A 78 2.61 2.60 9.78
C THR A 78 3.49 2.85 10.99
N GLU A 79 4.05 4.06 11.12
CA GLU A 79 4.90 4.43 12.25
C GLU A 79 4.12 4.47 13.58
N GLU A 80 2.86 4.90 13.55
CA GLU A 80 1.99 4.96 14.73
C GLU A 80 1.47 3.59 15.20
N ASN A 81 1.55 2.56 14.35
CA ASN A 81 1.10 1.22 14.73
C ASN A 81 2.12 0.54 15.67
N ASP A 82 1.71 0.24 16.89
CA ASP A 82 2.52 -0.49 17.87
C ASP A 82 2.10 -1.96 18.06
N THR A 83 1.12 -2.45 17.29
CA THR A 83 0.71 -3.85 17.36
C THR A 83 1.55 -4.71 16.44
N PHE A 84 1.64 -6.01 16.73
CA PHE A 84 2.26 -6.96 15.82
C PHE A 84 1.56 -6.98 14.45
N ARG A 85 0.23 -6.90 14.40
CA ARG A 85 -0.55 -6.81 13.15
C ARG A 85 -1.83 -6.02 13.37
N THR A 86 -2.12 -5.05 12.51
CA THR A 86 -3.42 -4.38 12.41
C THR A 86 -3.87 -4.36 10.96
N ALA A 87 -5.04 -4.90 10.64
CA ALA A 87 -5.66 -4.71 9.34
C ALA A 87 -6.10 -3.25 9.18
N LEU A 88 -5.56 -2.57 8.17
CA LEU A 88 -5.91 -1.18 7.84
C LEU A 88 -6.97 -1.10 6.75
N TRP A 89 -6.94 -2.03 5.79
CA TRP A 89 -7.92 -2.06 4.70
C TRP A 89 -8.05 -3.47 4.13
N THR A 90 -9.25 -4.06 4.17
CA THR A 90 -9.52 -5.38 3.58
C THR A 90 -10.60 -5.28 2.49
N GLY A 91 -10.22 -5.57 1.24
CA GLY A 91 -11.13 -5.63 0.10
C GLY A 91 -11.34 -7.05 -0.41
N ASN A 92 -11.90 -7.17 -1.62
CA ASN A 92 -12.13 -8.48 -2.25
C ASN A 92 -10.89 -9.07 -2.93
N HIS A 93 -9.87 -8.25 -3.19
CA HIS A 93 -8.73 -8.63 -4.03
C HIS A 93 -7.36 -8.33 -3.40
N LEU A 94 -7.33 -7.48 -2.38
CA LEU A 94 -6.13 -7.22 -1.61
C LEU A 94 -6.48 -6.83 -0.17
N GLN A 95 -5.49 -6.98 0.70
CA GLN A 95 -5.54 -6.53 2.09
C GLN A 95 -4.27 -5.78 2.43
N VAL A 96 -4.40 -4.67 3.17
CA VAL A 96 -3.31 -3.89 3.74
C VAL A 96 -3.29 -4.09 5.25
N THR A 97 -2.15 -4.52 5.79
CA THR A 97 -1.90 -4.61 7.23
C THR A 97 -0.71 -3.74 7.62
N LEU A 98 -0.71 -3.28 8.87
CA LEU A 98 0.39 -2.57 9.52
C LEU A 98 1.02 -3.51 10.55
N MET A 99 2.33 -3.47 10.71
CA MET A 99 3.04 -4.31 11.67
C MET A 99 4.17 -3.54 12.36
N SER A 100 4.35 -3.84 13.64
CA SER A 100 5.51 -3.45 14.44
C SER A 100 6.21 -4.72 14.91
N ILE A 101 7.46 -4.92 14.46
CA ILE A 101 8.26 -6.10 14.84
C ILE A 101 9.32 -5.67 15.85
N ASP A 102 9.20 -6.13 17.08
CA ASP A 102 10.12 -5.74 18.15
C ASP A 102 11.56 -6.25 17.93
N VAL A 103 12.49 -5.65 18.66
CA VAL A 103 13.92 -5.98 18.55
C VAL A 103 14.17 -7.45 18.86
N GLY A 104 14.82 -8.16 17.93
CA GLY A 104 15.11 -9.59 18.06
C GLY A 104 13.92 -10.50 17.78
N GLU A 105 12.73 -9.96 17.51
CA GLU A 105 11.59 -10.72 17.00
C GLU A 105 11.69 -10.92 15.48
N ASP A 106 10.82 -11.78 14.98
CA ASP A 106 10.59 -12.01 13.56
C ASP A 106 9.09 -12.14 13.30
N ILE A 107 8.69 -11.99 12.03
CA ILE A 107 7.29 -12.22 11.62
C ILE A 107 6.90 -13.68 11.94
N GLY A 108 7.79 -14.61 11.61
CA GLY A 108 7.50 -16.04 11.63
C GLY A 108 7.81 -16.62 10.26
N LEU A 109 8.27 -17.87 10.23
CA LEU A 109 8.54 -18.56 8.97
C LEU A 109 7.22 -19.08 8.38
N GLU A 110 6.81 -18.48 7.27
CA GLU A 110 5.51 -18.71 6.65
C GLU A 110 5.64 -19.00 5.14
N VAL A 111 4.55 -19.49 4.55
CA VAL A 111 4.39 -19.66 3.10
C VAL A 111 2.91 -19.56 2.76
N HIS A 112 2.56 -18.75 1.76
CA HIS A 112 1.20 -18.69 1.22
C HIS A 112 1.19 -19.26 -0.19
N SER A 113 0.32 -20.23 -0.46
CA SER A 113 0.32 -20.96 -1.75
C SER A 113 -0.41 -20.26 -2.88
N ASP A 114 -1.25 -19.30 -2.55
CA ASP A 114 -2.34 -18.79 -3.39
C ASP A 114 -2.41 -17.26 -3.44
N LEU A 115 -1.48 -16.57 -2.78
CA LEU A 115 -1.35 -15.13 -2.81
C LEU A 115 0.12 -14.70 -2.97
N ASP A 116 0.30 -13.55 -3.61
CA ASP A 116 1.54 -12.79 -3.55
C ASP A 116 1.45 -11.78 -2.40
N GLN A 117 2.61 -11.45 -1.84
CA GLN A 117 2.72 -10.45 -0.77
C GLN A 117 3.78 -9.40 -1.12
N PHE A 118 3.44 -8.14 -0.88
CA PHE A 118 4.35 -6.99 -0.95
C PHE A 118 4.56 -6.46 0.47
N ILE A 119 5.80 -6.17 0.85
CA ILE A 119 6.11 -5.53 2.13
C ILE A 119 6.99 -4.31 1.87
N ARG A 120 6.68 -3.20 2.56
CA ARG A 120 7.53 -2.01 2.62
C ARG A 120 7.88 -1.66 4.06
N ILE A 121 9.16 -1.35 4.29
CA ILE A 121 9.68 -0.86 5.56
C ILE A 121 9.62 0.66 5.56
N GLU A 122 8.94 1.25 6.54
CA GLU A 122 8.94 2.70 6.79
C GLU A 122 9.92 3.07 7.91
N ASP A 123 10.21 2.15 8.85
CA ASP A 123 11.28 2.39 9.84
C ASP A 123 11.95 1.09 10.32
N GLY A 124 13.20 1.21 10.76
CA GLY A 124 14.00 0.11 11.31
C GLY A 124 14.86 -0.62 10.27
N GLU A 125 15.47 -1.74 10.68
CA GLU A 125 16.35 -2.55 9.83
C GLU A 125 16.27 -4.04 10.18
N GLY A 126 16.36 -4.89 9.16
CA GLY A 126 16.17 -6.33 9.30
C GLY A 126 16.89 -7.17 8.28
N LEU A 127 16.71 -8.48 8.40
CA LEU A 127 17.16 -9.49 7.45
C LEU A 127 15.94 -10.23 6.90
N VAL A 128 15.69 -10.08 5.60
CA VAL A 128 14.71 -10.91 4.90
C VAL A 128 15.40 -12.19 4.42
N MET A 129 14.71 -13.32 4.59
CA MET A 129 15.14 -14.63 4.12
C MET A 129 14.01 -15.26 3.32
N MET A 130 14.31 -15.76 2.12
CA MET A 130 13.33 -16.38 1.22
C MET A 130 13.91 -17.62 0.55
N GLY A 131 13.05 -18.57 0.16
CA GLY A 131 13.48 -19.70 -0.63
C GLY A 131 12.41 -20.73 -0.96
N PRO A 132 12.79 -21.80 -1.70
CA PRO A 132 11.84 -22.80 -2.20
C PRO A 132 11.33 -23.77 -1.12
N SER A 133 11.98 -23.86 0.05
CA SER A 133 11.54 -24.74 1.13
C SER A 133 11.93 -24.19 2.50
N ARG A 134 11.25 -24.68 3.54
CA ARG A 134 11.52 -24.36 4.95
C ARG A 134 13.01 -24.49 5.33
N ASP A 135 13.66 -25.53 4.81
CA ASP A 135 15.06 -25.86 5.13
C ASP A 135 16.06 -25.22 4.14
N ASN A 136 15.60 -24.44 3.16
CA ASN A 136 16.43 -23.84 2.12
C ASN A 136 16.00 -22.40 1.81
N LEU A 137 16.34 -21.47 2.70
CA LEU A 137 16.16 -20.03 2.51
C LEU A 137 17.41 -19.42 1.85
N ASN A 138 17.61 -19.72 0.56
CA ASN A 138 18.82 -19.40 -0.19
C ASN A 138 18.92 -17.94 -0.64
N PHE A 139 17.84 -17.17 -0.56
CA PHE A 139 17.85 -15.73 -0.75
C PHE A 139 17.89 -15.04 0.61
N GLN A 140 18.86 -14.15 0.81
CA GLN A 140 18.95 -13.33 2.02
C GLN A 140 19.35 -11.91 1.64
N ALA A 141 18.67 -10.92 2.21
CA ALA A 141 19.00 -9.52 1.98
C ALA A 141 18.79 -8.69 3.25
N ARG A 142 19.70 -7.75 3.50
CA ARG A 142 19.49 -6.72 4.52
C ARG A 142 18.51 -5.69 3.97
N VAL A 143 17.53 -5.34 4.77
CA VAL A 143 16.52 -4.33 4.46
C VAL A 143 16.51 -3.27 5.56
N LYS A 144 16.05 -2.08 5.22
CA LYS A 144 15.93 -0.93 6.11
C LYS A 144 14.81 -0.02 5.58
N ASP A 145 14.61 1.11 6.24
CA ASP A 145 13.83 2.24 5.74
C ASP A 145 14.02 2.46 4.21
N ASP A 146 12.92 2.79 3.54
CA ASP A 146 12.69 2.89 2.10
C ASP A 146 12.73 1.58 1.29
N TYR A 147 13.03 0.43 1.90
CA TYR A 147 13.09 -0.83 1.16
C TYR A 147 11.71 -1.46 1.04
N ALA A 148 11.45 -2.03 -0.14
CA ALA A 148 10.35 -2.95 -0.37
C ALA A 148 10.87 -4.30 -0.87
N PHE A 149 10.12 -5.35 -0.58
CA PHE A 149 10.37 -6.68 -1.12
C PHE A 149 9.06 -7.40 -1.46
N ILE A 150 9.16 -8.30 -2.42
CA ILE A 150 8.05 -9.08 -2.97
C ILE A 150 8.26 -10.53 -2.59
N ILE A 151 7.22 -11.17 -2.09
CA ILE A 151 7.17 -12.59 -1.77
C ILE A 151 6.15 -13.23 -2.73
N PRO A 152 6.61 -13.94 -3.77
CA PRO A 152 5.72 -14.67 -4.66
C PRO A 152 5.05 -15.86 -3.97
N ALA A 153 3.84 -16.20 -4.39
CA ALA A 153 3.12 -17.39 -3.94
C ALA A 153 4.01 -18.65 -3.98
N GLY A 154 3.94 -19.44 -2.91
CA GLY A 154 4.72 -20.67 -2.72
C GLY A 154 6.17 -20.44 -2.22
N THR A 155 6.56 -19.20 -1.94
CA THR A 155 7.90 -18.89 -1.41
C THR A 155 7.89 -18.91 0.13
N TRP A 156 8.72 -19.74 0.73
CA TRP A 156 8.97 -19.69 2.16
C TRP A 156 9.71 -18.40 2.50
N HIS A 157 9.25 -17.67 3.52
CA HIS A 157 9.81 -16.36 3.83
C HIS A 157 9.77 -16.06 5.34
N ASN A 158 10.68 -15.19 5.77
CA ASN A 158 10.69 -14.60 7.10
C ASN A 158 11.40 -13.23 7.07
N LEU A 159 11.05 -12.34 7.98
CA LEU A 159 11.75 -11.09 8.26
C LEU A 159 12.12 -11.04 9.73
N ILE A 160 13.41 -10.95 10.02
CA ILE A 160 13.93 -10.83 11.39
C ILE A 160 14.36 -9.39 11.64
N ASN A 161 13.93 -8.80 12.76
CA ASN A 161 14.45 -7.53 13.21
C ASN A 161 15.88 -7.71 13.77
N THR A 162 16.85 -7.18 13.04
CA THR A 162 18.28 -7.23 13.42
C THR A 162 18.80 -5.89 13.92
N GLY A 163 17.93 -4.88 14.00
CA GLY A 163 18.25 -3.54 14.44
C GLY A 163 18.17 -3.37 15.96
N HIS A 164 18.07 -2.11 16.37
CA HIS A 164 18.06 -1.68 17.78
C HIS A 164 16.77 -0.94 18.17
N LYS A 165 15.78 -0.91 17.27
CA LYS A 165 14.43 -0.38 17.48
C LYS A 165 13.43 -1.26 16.71
N PRO A 166 12.12 -1.16 17.00
CA PRO A 166 11.11 -1.89 16.23
C PRO A 166 11.19 -1.58 14.74
N ILE A 167 10.90 -2.58 13.90
CA ILE A 167 10.63 -2.35 12.48
C ILE A 167 9.19 -1.91 12.35
N LYS A 168 8.95 -0.81 11.64
CA LYS A 168 7.63 -0.35 11.22
C LYS A 168 7.45 -0.67 9.74
N LEU A 169 6.43 -1.46 9.42
CA LEU A 169 6.17 -1.89 8.05
C LEU A 169 4.68 -1.98 7.78
N TYR A 170 4.34 -1.91 6.49
CA TYR A 170 3.03 -2.36 6.02
C TYR A 170 3.19 -3.50 5.02
N SER A 171 2.19 -4.38 5.00
CA SER A 171 2.10 -5.53 4.11
C SER A 171 0.85 -5.43 3.26
N ILE A 172 0.97 -5.79 1.98
CA ILE A 172 -0.14 -5.93 1.05
C ILE A 172 -0.21 -7.40 0.60
N TYR A 173 -1.32 -8.05 0.90
CA TYR A 173 -1.65 -9.41 0.46
C TYR A 173 -2.57 -9.34 -0.75
N ALA A 174 -2.38 -10.20 -1.76
CA ALA A 174 -3.30 -10.32 -2.89
C ALA A 174 -3.46 -11.78 -3.35
N PRO A 175 -4.61 -12.45 -3.07
CA PRO A 175 -5.81 -11.98 -2.34
C PRO A 175 -5.58 -11.69 -0.83
N PRO A 176 -6.60 -11.18 -0.11
CA PRO A 176 -6.57 -11.04 1.35
C PRO A 176 -6.25 -12.35 2.09
N GLU A 177 -5.50 -12.25 3.19
CA GLU A 177 -5.13 -13.40 4.04
C GLU A 177 -5.93 -13.43 5.34
N HIS A 178 -6.03 -12.30 6.05
CA HIS A 178 -6.64 -12.23 7.38
C HIS A 178 -8.11 -11.78 7.33
N PRO A 179 -8.91 -12.12 8.34
CA PRO A 179 -10.26 -11.55 8.50
C PRO A 179 -10.27 -10.01 8.51
N PHE A 180 -11.41 -9.44 8.09
CA PHE A 180 -11.66 -8.00 8.23
C PHE A 180 -11.54 -7.57 9.70
N GLY A 181 -10.82 -6.48 9.96
CA GLY A 181 -10.67 -5.93 11.30
C GLY A 181 -9.71 -6.69 12.22
N THR A 182 -8.89 -7.60 11.68
CA THR A 182 -7.86 -8.32 12.47
C THR A 182 -6.93 -7.35 13.19
N VAL A 183 -6.74 -7.60 14.50
CA VAL A 183 -5.74 -6.93 15.33
C VAL A 183 -5.08 -7.97 16.22
N HIS A 184 -3.77 -8.15 16.04
CA HIS A 184 -2.91 -8.92 16.93
C HIS A 184 -1.96 -7.96 17.63
N ARG A 185 -2.13 -7.79 18.94
CA ARG A 185 -1.29 -6.91 19.74
C ARG A 185 0.12 -7.46 19.85
N THR A 186 0.24 -8.78 19.91
CA THR A 186 1.51 -9.48 20.09
C THR A 186 1.67 -10.56 19.04
N LYS A 187 2.92 -10.99 18.83
CA LYS A 187 3.23 -12.16 18.00
C LYS A 187 2.54 -13.44 18.48
N ALA A 188 2.40 -13.62 19.80
CA ALA A 188 1.74 -14.79 20.37
C ALA A 188 0.27 -14.87 19.96
N GLU A 189 -0.45 -13.73 20.00
CA GLU A 189 -1.84 -13.66 19.52
C GLU A 189 -1.95 -14.02 18.03
N ALA A 190 -1.01 -13.56 17.20
CA ALA A 190 -0.99 -13.88 15.79
C ALA A 190 -0.72 -15.37 15.54
N ALA A 191 0.18 -15.99 16.30
CA ALA A 191 0.48 -17.42 16.16
C ALA A 191 -0.75 -18.29 16.49
N GLU A 192 -1.54 -17.92 17.50
CA GLU A 192 -2.77 -18.66 17.87
C GLU A 192 -3.79 -18.72 16.73
N GLU A 193 -3.90 -17.69 15.88
CA GLU A 193 -4.80 -17.68 14.71
C GLU A 193 -4.36 -18.70 13.64
N HIS A 194 -3.05 -18.90 13.46
CA HIS A 194 -2.50 -19.80 12.43
C HIS A 194 -2.35 -21.27 12.92
N HIS A 195 -2.75 -21.59 14.15
CA HIS A 195 -2.55 -22.92 14.77
C HIS A 195 -3.73 -23.92 14.59
N TYR A 196 -4.56 -23.77 13.55
CA TYR A 196 -5.67 -24.70 13.27
C TYR A 196 -5.33 -25.84 12.30
#